data_AF-A0A413IES4-F1
#
_entry.id   AF-A0A413IES4-F1
#
_cell.length_a   1.000
_cell.length_b   1.000
_cell.length_c   1.000
_cell.angle_alpha   90.00
_cell.angle_beta   90.00
_cell.angle_gamma   90.00
#
_symmetry.space_group_name_H-M   'P 1'
#
loop_
_entity.id
_entity.type
_entity.pdbx_description
1 polymer ?
#
loop_
_entity_poly.entity_id
_entity_poly.type
_entity_poly.pdbx_seq_one_letter_code
_entity_poly.pdbx_strand_id
1 'polypeptide(L)'
;MIPEAVPELTLGNTVDVVGEVGDEMGQAPLEVEFDASGSKNAFSYEWYLYKDTTDLVGMVLSPEDSLIGNQIRTPEDFVYTYEHSGRYKVMLVAIHGKGNFCRDTSDIQYVNVVESLLDVPNVFTPNGDGKNDIFKVKALSLESFQGVILNRWGRKIYEWNDPSEGWDGRIGGKYASPGTYFYVITAKGREKVNPPKYVKKGALLLVR
;
A
#
# COMPACT_ATOMS: atom_id res chain seq x y z
N MET A 1 -6.37 9.82 -39.01
CA MET A 1 -5.59 10.41 -37.91
C MET A 1 -5.08 9.24 -37.08
N ILE A 2 -3.81 9.22 -36.68
CA ILE A 2 -3.22 8.10 -35.92
C ILE A 2 -3.35 8.46 -34.43
N PRO A 3 -3.95 7.58 -33.59
CA PRO A 3 -4.00 7.81 -32.15
C PRO A 3 -2.59 7.73 -31.52
N GLU A 4 -2.42 8.37 -30.38
CA GLU A 4 -1.19 8.31 -29.56
C GLU A 4 -1.62 8.05 -28.11
N ALA A 5 -1.20 6.92 -27.53
CA ALA A 5 -1.57 6.51 -26.18
C ALA A 5 -0.54 7.03 -25.15
N VAL A 6 -0.98 7.93 -24.29
CA VAL A 6 -0.14 8.55 -23.25
C VAL A 6 -0.85 8.39 -21.89
N PRO A 7 -0.52 7.34 -21.12
CA PRO A 7 -1.10 7.11 -19.81
C PRO A 7 -0.41 7.95 -18.74
N GLU A 8 -1.19 8.57 -17.86
CA GLU A 8 -0.74 9.19 -16.62
C GLU A 8 -1.31 8.44 -15.42
N LEU A 9 -0.47 8.22 -14.40
CA LEU A 9 -0.83 7.49 -13.17
C LEU A 9 -0.47 8.34 -11.95
N THR A 10 -1.40 8.49 -11.02
CA THR A 10 -1.16 9.18 -9.74
C THR A 10 -1.44 8.25 -8.57
N LEU A 11 -0.45 8.01 -7.71
CA LEU A 11 -0.57 7.15 -6.52
C LEU A 11 -1.05 7.96 -5.31
N GLY A 12 -2.12 7.51 -4.64
CA GLY A 12 -2.70 8.24 -3.51
C GLY A 12 -1.92 8.11 -2.18
N ASN A 13 -1.28 6.96 -1.94
CA ASN A 13 -0.58 6.67 -0.68
C ASN A 13 0.84 6.13 -0.95
N THR A 14 1.74 7.02 -1.35
CA THR A 14 3.14 6.67 -1.62
C THR A 14 3.94 6.42 -0.34
N VAL A 15 4.99 5.61 -0.45
CA VAL A 15 5.88 5.23 0.65
C VAL A 15 7.33 5.35 0.20
N ASP A 16 8.12 6.08 0.96
CA ASP A 16 9.57 6.13 0.76
C ASP A 16 10.20 4.82 1.26
N VAL A 17 10.45 3.89 0.35
CA VAL A 17 11.21 2.68 0.64
C VAL A 17 12.68 2.93 0.27
N VAL A 18 13.51 3.07 1.29
CA VAL A 18 14.95 3.32 1.13
C VAL A 18 15.61 2.13 0.41
N GLY A 19 16.08 2.33 -0.83
CA GLY A 19 16.93 1.38 -1.54
C GLY A 19 16.49 1.01 -2.96
N GLU A 20 15.26 1.33 -3.36
CA GLU A 20 14.80 1.17 -4.75
C GLU A 20 14.83 2.53 -5.46
N VAL A 21 15.72 2.66 -6.43
CA VAL A 21 15.90 3.90 -7.20
C VAL A 21 14.97 3.85 -8.41
N GLY A 22 13.99 4.74 -8.48
CA GLY A 22 13.34 5.12 -9.74
C GLY A 22 11.82 5.00 -9.80
N ASP A 23 11.21 4.09 -9.02
CA ASP A 23 9.76 3.85 -9.10
C ASP A 23 9.08 4.30 -7.79
N GLU A 24 8.04 5.14 -7.88
CA GLU A 24 7.17 5.43 -6.75
C GLU A 24 6.45 4.13 -6.31
N MET A 25 6.46 3.86 -5.01
CA MET A 25 5.79 2.71 -4.42
C MET A 25 4.66 3.17 -3.50
N GLY A 26 3.61 2.38 -3.37
CA GLY A 26 2.54 2.64 -2.41
C GLY A 26 2.26 1.45 -1.49
N GLN A 27 1.49 1.68 -0.43
CA GLN A 27 1.06 0.61 0.49
C GLN A 27 -0.39 0.21 0.25
N ALA A 28 -0.68 -1.08 0.45
CA ALA A 28 -2.03 -1.61 0.30
C ALA A 28 -2.93 -1.23 1.49
N PRO A 29 -4.20 -0.84 1.27
CA PRO A 29 -4.83 -0.60 -0.03
C PRO A 29 -4.29 0.68 -0.69
N LEU A 30 -3.87 0.55 -1.96
CA LEU A 30 -3.33 1.67 -2.73
C LEU A 30 -4.34 2.12 -3.77
N GLU A 31 -4.88 3.32 -3.63
CA GLU A 31 -5.66 3.97 -4.67
C GLU A 31 -4.73 4.58 -5.72
N VAL A 32 -5.03 4.30 -6.98
CA VAL A 32 -4.32 4.86 -8.14
C VAL A 32 -5.35 5.47 -9.08
N GLU A 33 -5.11 6.73 -9.43
CA GLU A 33 -5.85 7.45 -10.46
C GLU A 33 -5.17 7.23 -11.81
N PHE A 34 -5.97 6.84 -12.81
CA PHE A 34 -5.56 6.58 -14.18
C PHE A 34 -6.16 7.68 -15.04
N ASP A 35 -5.33 8.37 -15.83
CA ASP A 35 -5.77 9.43 -16.73
C ASP A 35 -5.20 9.19 -18.14
N ALA A 36 -6.08 9.24 -19.15
CA ALA A 36 -5.73 9.13 -20.55
C ALA A 36 -5.76 10.48 -21.29
N SER A 37 -6.01 11.60 -20.59
CA SER A 37 -6.19 12.94 -21.18
C SER A 37 -4.98 13.47 -21.95
N GLY A 38 -3.78 12.97 -21.64
CA GLY A 38 -2.56 13.23 -22.41
C GLY A 38 -2.54 12.58 -23.81
N SER A 39 -3.42 11.61 -24.06
CA SER A 39 -3.51 10.88 -25.33
C SER A 39 -4.06 11.75 -26.44
N LYS A 40 -3.60 11.52 -27.67
CA LYS A 40 -4.01 12.34 -28.84
C LYS A 40 -4.79 11.53 -29.85
N ASN A 41 -5.69 12.21 -30.55
CA ASN A 41 -6.43 11.69 -31.69
C ASN A 41 -7.22 10.39 -31.39
N ALA A 42 -7.63 10.16 -30.15
CA ALA A 42 -8.41 8.99 -29.73
C ALA A 42 -9.89 9.34 -29.55
N PHE A 43 -10.78 8.37 -29.75
CA PHE A 43 -12.22 8.48 -29.44
C PHE A 43 -12.64 7.61 -28.24
N SER A 44 -11.82 6.63 -27.88
CA SER A 44 -12.06 5.76 -26.73
C SER A 44 -10.75 5.14 -26.27
N TYR A 45 -10.74 4.71 -25.00
CA TYR A 45 -9.59 4.13 -24.33
C TYR A 45 -9.92 2.74 -23.78
N GLU A 46 -8.91 1.88 -23.82
CA GLU A 46 -8.90 0.51 -23.29
C GLU A 46 -7.75 0.42 -22.28
N TRP A 47 -8.05 0.28 -21.00
CA TRP A 47 -7.04 0.05 -19.96
C TRP A 47 -6.94 -1.42 -19.62
N TYR A 48 -5.72 -1.87 -19.33
CA TYR A 48 -5.46 -3.23 -18.89
C TYR A 48 -4.52 -3.22 -17.70
N LEU A 49 -5.03 -3.76 -16.59
CA LEU A 49 -4.28 -3.92 -15.34
C LEU A 49 -4.03 -5.42 -15.12
N TYR A 50 -2.78 -5.78 -14.87
CA TYR A 50 -2.37 -7.17 -14.63
C TYR A 50 -1.47 -7.27 -13.40
N LYS A 51 -1.59 -8.37 -12.64
CA LYS A 51 -0.57 -8.70 -11.65
C LYS A 51 0.66 -9.24 -12.36
N ASP A 52 1.84 -8.71 -12.04
CA ASP A 52 3.10 -9.19 -12.59
C ASP A 52 3.51 -10.49 -11.89
N THR A 53 3.18 -11.62 -12.51
CA THR A 53 3.65 -12.94 -12.08
C THR A 53 4.94 -13.25 -12.84
N THR A 54 6.08 -13.06 -12.17
CA THR A 54 7.44 -13.21 -12.73
C THR A 54 7.75 -14.58 -13.38
N ASP A 55 6.89 -15.58 -13.26
CA ASP A 55 7.14 -16.96 -13.68
C ASP A 55 6.59 -17.36 -15.06
N LEU A 56 5.92 -16.47 -15.79
CA LEU A 56 5.37 -16.80 -17.12
C LEU A 56 5.91 -15.82 -18.17
N VAL A 57 7.11 -16.12 -18.66
CA VAL A 57 7.65 -15.59 -19.91
C VAL A 57 6.69 -16.00 -21.03
N GLY A 58 5.70 -15.16 -21.31
CA GLY A 58 4.74 -15.37 -22.41
C GLY A 58 3.27 -15.50 -22.01
N MET A 59 2.78 -14.82 -20.96
CA MET A 59 1.34 -14.56 -20.93
C MET A 59 0.97 -13.71 -22.15
N VAL A 60 0.17 -14.29 -23.05
CA VAL A 60 -0.70 -13.52 -23.95
C VAL A 60 -1.58 -12.69 -23.01
N LEU A 61 -1.35 -11.37 -22.97
CA LEU A 61 -2.19 -10.45 -22.19
C LEU A 61 -3.59 -10.52 -22.77
N SER A 62 -4.40 -11.38 -22.17
CA SER A 62 -5.78 -11.58 -22.56
C SER A 62 -6.61 -10.48 -21.88
N PRO A 63 -7.60 -9.88 -22.56
CA PRO A 63 -8.51 -8.93 -21.91
C PRO A 63 -9.21 -9.52 -20.69
N GLU A 64 -9.50 -10.82 -20.71
CA GLU A 64 -10.20 -11.53 -19.63
C GLU A 64 -9.38 -11.69 -18.35
N ASP A 65 -8.04 -11.66 -18.44
CA ASP A 65 -7.15 -11.73 -17.28
C ASP A 65 -6.94 -10.37 -16.59
N SER A 66 -7.54 -9.30 -17.13
CA SER A 66 -7.40 -7.97 -16.53
C SER A 66 -8.12 -7.87 -15.18
N LEU A 67 -7.49 -7.15 -14.24
CA LEU A 67 -8.04 -6.89 -12.91
C LEU A 67 -9.33 -6.05 -12.91
N ILE A 68 -9.60 -5.33 -14.00
CA ILE A 68 -10.84 -4.57 -14.22
C ILE A 68 -11.84 -5.31 -15.14
N GLY A 69 -11.54 -6.56 -15.50
CA GLY A 69 -12.35 -7.43 -16.36
C GLY A 69 -12.52 -6.89 -17.79
N ASN A 70 -13.55 -7.36 -18.49
CA ASN A 70 -13.90 -6.92 -19.85
C ASN A 70 -14.52 -5.51 -19.90
N GLN A 71 -14.29 -4.64 -18.90
CA GLN A 71 -14.63 -3.22 -19.02
C GLN A 71 -13.63 -2.53 -19.97
N ILE A 72 -13.80 -2.86 -21.24
CA ILE A 72 -12.96 -2.47 -22.38
C ILE A 72 -13.14 -0.97 -22.69
N ARG A 73 -14.07 -0.25 -22.06
CA ARG A 73 -14.23 1.19 -22.27
C ARG A 73 -14.49 1.89 -20.95
N THR A 74 -13.45 2.50 -20.41
CA THR A 74 -13.55 3.38 -19.25
C THR A 74 -13.87 4.81 -19.72
N PRO A 75 -14.28 5.69 -18.80
CA PRO A 75 -14.04 7.11 -18.97
C PRO A 75 -12.56 7.42 -19.28
N GLU A 76 -12.30 8.65 -19.70
CA GLU A 76 -10.93 9.19 -19.90
C GLU A 76 -10.07 9.00 -18.64
N ASP A 77 -10.71 9.05 -17.46
CA ASP A 77 -10.13 8.89 -16.14
C ASP A 77 -10.90 7.88 -15.27
N PHE A 78 -10.21 7.18 -14.37
CA PHE A 78 -10.84 6.37 -13.30
C PHE A 78 -9.89 6.08 -12.14
N VAL A 79 -10.44 5.64 -11.01
CA VAL A 79 -9.67 5.21 -9.83
C VAL A 79 -9.79 3.70 -9.66
N TYR A 80 -8.66 3.03 -9.40
CA TYR A 80 -8.61 1.62 -9.02
C TYR A 80 -7.83 1.42 -7.72
N THR A 81 -8.36 0.58 -6.84
CA THR A 81 -7.73 0.24 -5.56
C THR A 81 -7.01 -1.10 -5.63
N TYR A 82 -5.69 -1.08 -5.49
CA TYR A 82 -4.88 -2.28 -5.35
C TYR A 82 -4.93 -2.77 -3.90
N GLU A 83 -5.79 -3.76 -3.66
CA GLU A 83 -6.03 -4.32 -2.33
C GLU A 83 -4.87 -5.17 -1.79
N HIS A 84 -3.93 -5.59 -2.63
CA HIS A 84 -2.87 -6.53 -2.25
C HIS A 84 -1.49 -6.01 -2.65
N SER A 85 -0.47 -6.42 -1.91
CA SER A 85 0.92 -6.17 -2.28
C SER A 85 1.33 -6.95 -3.54
N GLY A 86 2.32 -6.40 -4.24
CA GLY A 86 2.90 -6.95 -5.45
C GLY A 86 3.16 -5.89 -6.51
N ARG A 87 3.77 -6.34 -7.60
CA ARG A 87 4.00 -5.55 -8.80
C ARG A 87 2.86 -5.75 -9.78
N TYR A 88 2.42 -4.67 -10.41
CA TYR A 88 1.32 -4.67 -11.37
C TYR A 88 1.77 -3.98 -12.66
N LYS A 89 1.34 -4.52 -13.80
CA LYS A 89 1.54 -3.95 -15.14
C LYS A 89 0.28 -3.22 -15.56
N VAL A 90 0.46 -2.05 -16.13
CA VAL A 90 -0.59 -1.19 -16.64
C VAL A 90 -0.30 -0.89 -18.10
N MET A 91 -1.33 -0.99 -18.95
CA MET A 91 -1.24 -0.68 -20.36
C MET A 91 -2.49 0.08 -20.81
N LEU A 92 -2.29 1.11 -21.64
CA LEU A 92 -3.34 1.90 -22.26
C LEU A 92 -3.35 1.65 -23.76
N VAL A 93 -4.54 1.49 -24.32
CA VAL A 93 -4.75 1.44 -25.77
C VAL A 93 -5.69 2.57 -26.20
N ALA A 94 -5.16 3.49 -27.00
CA ALA A 94 -5.90 4.61 -27.60
C ALA A 94 -6.47 4.19 -28.96
N ILE A 95 -7.77 4.43 -29.18
CA ILE A 95 -8.49 3.90 -30.35
C ILE A 95 -9.10 5.04 -31.17
N HIS A 96 -8.85 5.03 -32.48
CA HIS A 96 -9.40 5.99 -33.45
C HIS A 96 -10.10 5.29 -34.62
N GLY A 97 -11.16 5.92 -35.14
CA GLY A 97 -11.87 5.51 -36.35
C GLY A 97 -13.05 4.55 -36.14
N LYS A 98 -13.98 4.54 -37.11
CA LYS A 98 -15.13 3.60 -37.12
C LYS A 98 -14.62 2.16 -37.26
N GLY A 99 -15.05 1.27 -36.37
CA GLY A 99 -14.67 -0.15 -36.39
C GLY A 99 -13.35 -0.48 -35.69
N ASN A 100 -12.79 0.44 -34.88
CA ASN A 100 -11.57 0.22 -34.09
C ASN A 100 -10.30 -0.14 -34.90
N PHE A 101 -10.21 0.32 -36.15
CA PHE A 101 -9.13 -0.08 -37.07
C PHE A 101 -7.78 0.56 -36.76
N CYS A 102 -7.73 1.72 -36.10
CA CYS A 102 -6.47 2.37 -35.72
C CYS A 102 -6.34 2.35 -34.20
N ARG A 103 -5.26 1.74 -33.73
CA ARG A 103 -4.95 1.57 -32.31
C ARG A 103 -3.50 1.96 -32.10
N ASP A 104 -3.24 2.63 -31.00
CA ASP A 104 -1.90 2.84 -30.48
C ASP A 104 -1.85 2.33 -29.05
N THR A 105 -0.75 1.71 -28.68
CA THR A 105 -0.58 1.04 -27.37
C THR A 105 0.59 1.68 -26.66
N SER A 106 0.38 2.12 -25.43
CA SER A 106 1.44 2.68 -24.60
C SER A 106 2.50 1.62 -24.26
N ASP A 107 3.67 2.09 -23.84
CA ASP A 107 4.59 1.25 -23.08
C ASP A 107 3.93 0.76 -21.78
N ILE A 108 4.47 -0.33 -21.22
CA ILE A 108 3.99 -0.89 -19.95
C ILE A 108 4.46 0.02 -18.82
N GLN A 109 3.49 0.51 -18.05
CA GLN A 109 3.72 1.21 -16.79
C GLN A 109 3.64 0.21 -15.63
N TYR A 110 4.32 0.52 -14.52
CA TYR A 110 4.34 -0.32 -13.33
C TYR A 110 3.71 0.38 -12.13
N VAL A 111 2.87 -0.35 -11.40
CA VAL A 111 2.41 0.04 -10.06
C VAL A 111 3.00 -0.93 -9.06
N ASN A 112 3.80 -0.42 -8.13
CA ASN A 112 4.48 -1.21 -7.11
C ASN A 112 3.80 -1.03 -5.75
N VAL A 113 3.19 -2.09 -5.23
CA VAL A 113 2.56 -2.10 -3.91
C VAL A 113 3.45 -2.87 -2.95
N VAL A 114 3.98 -2.20 -1.94
CA VAL A 114 4.97 -2.74 -1.00
C VAL A 114 4.41 -3.94 -0.23
N GLU A 115 5.28 -4.92 0.03
CA GLU A 115 4.96 -6.02 0.92
C GLU A 115 4.69 -5.53 2.34
N SER A 116 3.97 -6.35 3.10
CA SER A 116 3.65 -6.06 4.46
C SER A 116 4.89 -6.01 5.34
N LEU A 117 4.88 -5.05 6.25
CA LEU A 117 5.95 -4.83 7.20
C LEU A 117 5.34 -4.56 8.56
N LEU A 118 5.93 -5.14 9.60
CA LEU A 118 5.68 -4.76 10.98
C LEU A 118 7.00 -4.67 11.74
N ASP A 119 7.39 -3.45 12.06
CA ASP A 119 8.54 -3.14 12.90
C ASP A 119 8.11 -2.39 14.16
N VAL A 120 8.71 -2.75 15.29
CA VAL A 120 8.27 -2.33 16.62
C VAL A 120 9.46 -1.72 17.36
N PRO A 121 9.41 -0.43 17.74
CA PRO A 121 10.49 0.18 18.50
C PRO A 121 10.59 -0.44 19.90
N ASN A 122 11.72 -0.24 20.56
CA ASN A 122 11.97 -0.76 21.91
C ASN A 122 12.10 0.35 22.97
N VAL A 123 12.12 1.62 22.56
CA VAL A 123 12.24 2.78 23.45
C VAL A 123 11.35 3.90 22.94
N PHE A 124 10.74 4.66 23.85
CA PHE A 124 10.08 5.92 23.56
C PHE A 124 10.23 6.90 24.74
N THR A 125 10.15 8.20 24.46
CA THR A 125 10.44 9.31 25.37
C THR A 125 9.28 10.31 25.40
N PRO A 126 8.17 10.02 26.11
CA PRO A 126 7.02 10.94 26.22
C PRO A 126 7.34 12.15 27.11
N ASN A 127 8.18 13.06 26.59
CA ASN A 127 8.67 14.28 27.25
C ASN A 127 8.09 15.57 26.62
N GLY A 128 7.38 15.47 25.49
CA GLY A 128 6.74 16.57 24.78
C GLY A 128 7.65 17.34 23.83
N ASP A 129 8.81 16.78 23.44
CA ASP A 129 9.73 17.41 22.49
C ASP A 129 9.40 17.13 21.01
N GLY A 130 8.35 16.34 20.76
CA GLY A 130 7.89 15.94 19.44
C GLY A 130 8.61 14.71 18.87
N LYS A 131 9.58 14.13 19.58
CA LYS A 131 10.41 13.01 19.13
C LYS A 131 10.19 11.79 20.00
N ASN A 132 9.72 10.70 19.39
CA ASN A 132 9.42 9.44 20.09
C ASN A 132 8.50 9.63 21.31
N ASP A 133 7.61 10.62 21.28
CA ASP A 133 6.64 10.88 22.36
C ASP A 133 5.55 9.81 22.44
N ILE A 134 5.32 9.12 21.33
CA ILE A 134 4.32 8.07 21.20
C ILE A 134 5.05 6.78 20.84
N PHE A 135 4.79 5.73 21.61
CA PHE A 135 5.13 4.38 21.20
C PHE A 135 4.21 3.96 20.05
N LYS A 136 4.73 4.06 18.83
CA LYS A 136 4.02 3.76 17.58
C LYS A 136 4.82 2.77 16.75
N VAL A 137 4.13 1.82 16.14
CA VAL A 137 4.75 0.81 15.27
C VAL A 137 4.96 1.38 13.87
N LYS A 138 5.95 0.86 13.14
CA LYS A 138 6.03 1.04 11.70
C LYS A 138 5.31 -0.14 11.05
N ALA A 139 4.23 0.15 10.35
CA ALA A 139 3.40 -0.83 9.67
C ALA A 139 3.17 -0.42 8.22
N LEU A 140 3.23 -1.38 7.30
CA LEU A 140 2.89 -1.21 5.89
C LEU A 140 2.04 -2.39 5.43
N SER A 141 1.09 -2.15 4.53
CA SER A 141 0.29 -3.18 3.84
C SER A 141 -0.26 -4.26 4.79
N LEU A 142 -0.83 -3.87 5.93
CA LEU A 142 -1.47 -4.79 6.86
C LEU A 142 -2.97 -4.92 6.57
N GLU A 143 -3.48 -6.15 6.60
CA GLU A 143 -4.90 -6.45 6.56
C GLU A 143 -5.55 -6.29 7.94
N SER A 144 -4.82 -6.67 8.99
CA SER A 144 -5.30 -6.53 10.37
C SER A 144 -4.14 -6.27 11.33
N PHE A 145 -4.45 -5.58 12.42
CA PHE A 145 -3.52 -5.21 13.47
C PHE A 145 -4.22 -5.21 14.83
N GLN A 146 -3.54 -5.73 15.85
CA GLN A 146 -3.94 -5.60 17.24
C GLN A 146 -2.68 -5.49 18.10
N GLY A 147 -2.60 -4.42 18.88
CA GLY A 147 -1.53 -4.17 19.83
C GLY A 147 -2.05 -4.13 21.25
N VAL A 148 -1.27 -4.68 22.18
CA VAL A 148 -1.53 -4.62 23.62
C VAL A 148 -0.24 -4.25 24.35
N ILE A 149 -0.33 -3.31 25.28
CA ILE A 149 0.74 -2.99 26.23
C ILE A 149 0.36 -3.49 27.62
N LEU A 150 1.31 -4.17 28.24
CA LEU A 150 1.23 -4.70 29.58
C LEU A 150 2.23 -3.95 30.47
N ASN A 151 1.85 -3.74 31.72
CA ASN A 151 2.80 -3.32 32.74
C ASN A 151 3.69 -4.50 33.18
N ARG A 152 4.65 -4.23 34.06
CA ARG A 152 5.59 -5.23 34.60
C ARG A 152 4.95 -6.44 35.31
N TRP A 153 3.67 -6.34 35.69
CA TRP A 153 2.93 -7.40 36.34
C TRP A 153 2.02 -8.18 35.37
N GLY A 154 2.14 -7.93 34.06
CA GLY A 154 1.33 -8.61 33.03
C GLY A 154 -0.10 -8.06 32.89
N ARG A 155 -0.44 -6.96 33.58
CA ARG A 155 -1.77 -6.33 33.44
C ARG A 155 -1.78 -5.44 32.21
N LYS A 156 -2.79 -5.63 31.36
CA LYS A 156 -3.10 -4.75 30.22
C LYS A 156 -3.35 -3.32 30.69
N ILE A 157 -2.62 -2.37 30.09
CA ILE A 157 -2.74 -0.94 30.38
C ILE A 157 -3.18 -0.13 29.16
N TYR A 158 -2.97 -0.66 27.96
CA TYR A 158 -3.32 -0.01 26.70
C TYR A 158 -3.57 -1.08 25.63
N GLU A 159 -4.51 -0.82 24.72
CA GLU A 159 -4.77 -1.62 23.54
C GLU A 159 -5.18 -0.72 22.38
N TRP A 160 -4.79 -1.10 21.17
CA TRP A 160 -5.10 -0.35 19.96
C TRP A 160 -5.17 -1.29 18.75
N ASN A 161 -5.96 -0.91 17.75
CA ASN A 161 -6.20 -1.72 16.56
C ASN A 161 -5.83 -1.01 15.25
N ASP A 162 -5.56 0.30 15.29
CA ASP A 162 -5.03 1.04 14.15
C ASP A 162 -3.53 1.27 14.35
N PRO A 163 -2.64 0.73 13.49
CA PRO A 163 -1.19 0.94 13.61
C PRO A 163 -0.77 2.41 13.42
N SER A 164 -1.64 3.28 12.93
CA SER A 164 -1.43 4.73 12.87
C SER A 164 -1.51 5.39 14.26
N GLU A 165 -2.14 4.72 15.23
CA GLU A 165 -2.19 5.13 16.63
C GLU A 165 -0.99 4.60 17.43
N GLY A 166 -0.93 4.97 18.70
CA GLY A 166 0.10 4.48 19.60
C GLY A 166 -0.10 4.96 21.03
N TRP A 167 0.75 4.48 21.93
CA TRP A 167 0.66 4.81 23.35
C TRP A 167 1.51 6.02 23.71
N ASP A 168 0.88 7.03 24.31
CA ASP A 168 1.49 8.29 24.76
C ASP A 168 2.17 8.19 26.15
N GLY A 169 2.25 6.99 26.73
CA GLY A 169 2.82 6.80 28.05
C GLY A 169 1.88 7.19 29.20
N ARG A 170 0.57 7.33 28.99
CA ARG A 170 -0.44 7.56 30.05
C ARG A 170 -1.27 6.33 30.37
N ILE A 171 -1.65 6.20 31.64
CA ILE A 171 -2.57 5.16 32.14
C ILE A 171 -3.70 5.87 32.87
N GLY A 172 -4.92 5.79 32.34
CA GLY A 172 -6.07 6.50 32.89
C GLY A 172 -5.86 8.02 32.98
N GLY A 173 -5.22 8.61 31.96
CA GLY A 173 -4.92 10.05 31.87
C GLY A 173 -3.69 10.53 32.65
N LYS A 174 -3.11 9.69 33.53
CA LYS A 174 -1.93 10.02 34.32
C LYS A 174 -0.66 9.47 33.68
N TYR A 175 0.46 10.17 33.82
CA TYR A 175 1.75 9.68 33.36
C TYR A 175 2.11 8.34 34.01
N ALA A 176 2.42 7.35 33.18
CA ALA A 176 2.95 6.07 33.64
C ALA A 176 4.38 6.24 34.16
N SER A 177 4.81 5.50 35.17
CA SER A 177 6.18 5.60 35.70
C SER A 177 7.22 5.21 34.64
N PRO A 178 8.40 5.87 34.58
CA PRO A 178 9.52 5.38 33.77
C PRO A 178 9.88 3.93 34.12
N GLY A 179 10.31 3.17 33.11
CA GLY A 179 10.70 1.77 33.28
C GLY A 179 10.25 0.88 32.14
N THR A 180 10.34 -0.43 32.38
CA THR A 180 10.05 -1.46 31.39
C THR A 180 8.56 -1.84 31.39
N TYR A 181 8.00 -1.81 30.19
CA TYR A 181 6.68 -2.32 29.82
C TYR A 181 6.87 -3.47 28.82
N PHE A 182 5.79 -4.19 28.53
CA PHE A 182 5.81 -5.28 27.55
C PHE A 182 4.74 -5.05 26.51
N TYR A 183 5.00 -5.42 25.27
CA TYR A 183 4.00 -5.41 24.22
C TYR A 183 3.76 -6.82 23.69
N VAL A 184 2.52 -7.03 23.22
CA VAL A 184 2.13 -8.16 22.39
C VAL A 184 1.37 -7.58 21.21
N ILE A 185 1.89 -7.80 20.01
CA ILE A 185 1.28 -7.32 18.77
C ILE A 185 1.06 -8.51 17.85
N THR A 186 -0.15 -8.59 17.29
CA THR A 186 -0.50 -9.54 16.25
C THR A 186 -0.99 -8.78 15.03
N ALA A 187 -0.53 -9.18 13.84
CA ALA A 187 -0.96 -8.58 12.59
C ALA A 187 -0.98 -9.60 11.45
N LYS A 188 -1.71 -9.30 10.39
CA LYS A 188 -1.76 -10.08 9.16
C LYS A 188 -1.42 -9.17 7.98
N GLY A 189 -0.50 -9.60 7.12
CA GLY A 189 -0.16 -8.90 5.89
C GLY A 189 -1.25 -9.02 4.81
N ARG A 190 -1.25 -8.10 3.85
CA ARG A 190 -2.24 -8.00 2.77
C ARG A 190 -1.84 -8.72 1.48
N GLU A 191 -0.80 -9.54 1.51
CA GLU A 191 -0.34 -10.38 0.41
C GLU A 191 -1.45 -11.35 0.00
N LYS A 192 -1.67 -11.49 -1.31
CA LYS A 192 -2.69 -12.41 -1.83
C LYS A 192 -2.34 -13.89 -1.60
N VAL A 193 -1.06 -14.23 -1.67
CA VAL A 193 -0.56 -15.62 -1.56
C VAL A 193 0.21 -15.73 -0.25
N ASN A 194 -0.19 -16.68 0.60
CA ASN A 194 0.45 -16.95 1.90
C ASN A 194 0.72 -15.69 2.74
N PRO A 195 -0.32 -14.92 3.12
CA PRO A 195 -0.16 -13.68 3.89
C PRO A 195 0.66 -13.92 5.18
N PRO A 196 1.74 -13.17 5.41
CA PRO A 196 2.51 -13.23 6.65
C PRO A 196 1.61 -12.99 7.85
N LYS A 197 1.86 -13.76 8.90
CA LYS A 197 1.26 -13.57 10.22
C LYS A 197 2.36 -13.10 11.16
N TYR A 198 2.23 -11.86 11.63
CA TYR A 198 3.16 -11.30 12.59
C TYR A 198 2.68 -11.56 14.01
N VAL A 199 3.58 -12.07 14.84
CA VAL A 199 3.40 -12.12 16.30
C VAL A 199 4.67 -11.54 16.91
N LYS A 200 4.62 -10.28 17.34
CA LYS A 200 5.74 -9.58 17.96
C LYS A 200 5.49 -9.47 19.46
N LYS A 201 6.49 -9.87 20.25
CA LYS A 201 6.48 -9.75 21.71
C LYS A 201 7.82 -9.19 22.14
N GLY A 202 7.82 -8.27 23.08
CA GLY A 202 9.07 -7.65 23.50
C GLY A 202 8.89 -6.72 24.69
N ALA A 203 10.03 -6.20 25.15
CA ALA A 203 10.09 -5.16 26.15
C ALA A 203 10.10 -3.78 25.47
N LEU A 204 9.43 -2.84 26.09
CA LEU A 204 9.38 -1.43 25.75
C LEU A 204 9.91 -0.62 26.93
N LEU A 205 10.93 0.21 26.69
CA LEU A 205 11.45 1.11 27.71
C LEU A 205 10.79 2.49 27.58
N LEU A 206 10.16 2.95 28.66
CA LEU A 206 9.66 4.32 28.80
C LEU A 206 10.72 5.14 29.54
N VAL A 207 11.25 6.17 28.88
CA VAL A 207 12.21 7.14 29.45
C VAL A 207 11.57 8.53 29.50
N ARG A 208 11.99 9.39 30.43
CA ARG A 208 11.63 10.81 30.46
C ARG A 208 12.85 11.66 30.77
#